data_AF-A0A9Q7TJ04-F1
#
_entry.id   AF-A0A9Q7TJ04-F1
#
_cell.length_a   1.000
_cell.length_b   1.000
_cell.length_c   1.000
_cell.angle_alpha   90.00
_cell.angle_beta   90.00
_cell.angle_gamma   90.00
#
_symmetry.space_group_name_H-M   'P 1'
#
loop_
_entity.id
_entity.type
_entity.pdbx_description
1 polymer ?
#
loop_
_entity_poly.entity_id
_entity_poly.type
_entity_poly.pdbx_seq_one_letter_code
_entity_poly.pdbx_strand_id
1 'polypeptide(L)'
;MPPRVDSVALLERTKQIVRDTHSDWHEDQILECAFTMMNFQPNASQTKKIPKSVLSIISQIVKLNKNNWAIWEPMFMDCIHPIKNAKCTLTGEIPVGHDDYDKELDSHLLGLILSSCDHGPNSCINTYAVQEHDKEEQLGSSLYKKLRAALTINDEVKLSTIHDHVHEIKLLNCNVIDLGKELDKTWNDATRLGSCMDEKLKKSTLYRCVKDDWLYTQTVDSLKAAQPSCNYEYAYHALAKKYQEAELSGRIRATARVASNISSTGQAGEHRQVLNQEGYNRDITWILDSGATHHMVRDEGKLIASTPKQGSVDTAGHEWFKNLLSVPVLTENGARVIFEESGATILQHDGSMVKSETNQHKKRWEIHGDSLAAQFNDPLEGIDTGTSPAEHKGHTISKLWHKRFGHPSRSKTKQIQAHYLGKETQLEHDAKDCNCCSQAKQTRTRMGSSKTERA
;
A
#
# COMPACT_ATOMS: atom_id res chain seq x y z
N MET A 1 -29.67 0.74 37.67
CA MET A 1 -30.78 0.73 36.69
C MET A 1 -30.22 1.11 35.34
N PRO A 2 -30.41 0.33 34.28
CA PRO A 2 -30.04 0.76 32.94
C PRO A 2 -30.94 1.93 32.50
N PRO A 3 -30.44 2.85 31.66
CA PRO A 3 -31.23 3.98 31.19
C PRO A 3 -32.42 3.46 30.36
N ARG A 4 -33.63 3.97 30.66
CA ARG A 4 -34.81 3.70 29.84
C ARG A 4 -34.58 4.33 28.48
N VAL A 5 -34.49 3.50 27.44
CA VAL A 5 -34.49 3.95 26.05
C VAL A 5 -35.84 4.63 25.79
N ASP A 6 -35.79 5.84 25.25
CA ASP A 6 -37.00 6.58 24.86
C ASP A 6 -37.64 5.90 23.64
N SER A 7 -38.74 5.20 23.88
CA SER A 7 -39.49 4.45 22.86
C SER A 7 -40.01 5.34 21.73
N VAL A 8 -40.19 6.64 21.98
CA VAL A 8 -40.63 7.60 20.96
C VAL A 8 -39.49 7.92 20.00
N ALA A 9 -38.28 8.14 20.53
CA ALA A 9 -37.10 8.40 19.70
C ALA A 9 -36.74 7.21 18.80
N LEU A 10 -36.94 5.97 19.31
CA LEU A 10 -36.73 4.75 18.52
C LEU A 10 -37.78 4.60 17.40
N LEU A 11 -39.05 4.91 17.68
CA LEU A 11 -40.11 4.89 16.67
C LEU A 11 -39.83 5.88 15.54
N GLU A 12 -39.50 7.12 15.87
CA GLU A 12 -39.25 8.14 14.84
C GLU A 12 -38.01 7.82 14.01
N ARG A 13 -36.96 7.26 14.62
CA ARG A 13 -35.79 6.79 13.86
C ARG A 13 -36.14 5.65 12.90
N THR A 14 -36.97 4.71 13.35
CA THR A 14 -37.40 3.57 12.54
C THR A 14 -38.31 4.03 11.39
N LYS A 15 -39.26 4.94 11.66
CA LYS A 15 -40.09 5.58 10.63
C LYS A 15 -39.25 6.31 9.60
N GLN A 16 -38.19 6.99 10.02
CA GLN A 16 -37.31 7.70 9.08
C GLN A 16 -36.57 6.73 8.15
N ILE A 17 -36.06 5.61 8.67
CA ILE A 17 -35.43 4.55 7.84
C ILE A 17 -36.43 4.02 6.80
N VAL A 18 -37.68 3.77 7.22
CA VAL A 18 -38.73 3.29 6.31
C VAL A 18 -39.08 4.35 5.25
N ARG A 19 -39.18 5.64 5.61
CA ARG A 19 -39.41 6.74 4.66
C ARG A 19 -38.28 6.88 3.64
N ASP A 20 -37.04 6.80 4.09
CA ASP A 20 -35.86 6.94 3.22
C ASP A 20 -35.78 5.80 2.19
N THR A 21 -36.35 4.63 2.53
CA THR A 21 -36.38 3.46 1.66
C THR A 21 -37.62 3.43 0.75
N HIS A 22 -38.75 3.94 1.23
CA HIS A 22 -40.05 3.82 0.58
C HIS A 22 -40.73 5.19 0.43
N SER A 23 -40.22 6.01 -0.48
CA SER A 23 -40.70 7.38 -0.68
C SER A 23 -42.15 7.49 -1.18
N ASP A 24 -42.72 6.40 -1.68
CA ASP A 24 -44.08 6.30 -2.21
C ASP A 24 -45.10 5.76 -1.19
N TRP A 25 -44.66 5.35 0.00
CA TRP A 25 -45.56 4.78 1.01
C TRP A 25 -46.31 5.85 1.79
N HIS A 26 -47.57 5.56 2.10
CA HIS A 26 -48.38 6.41 2.99
C HIS A 26 -47.94 6.25 4.45
N GLU A 27 -48.14 7.31 5.26
CA GLU A 27 -47.66 7.36 6.64
C GLU A 27 -48.22 6.22 7.51
N ASP A 28 -49.43 5.71 7.22
CA ASP A 28 -50.00 4.56 7.93
C ASP A 28 -49.23 3.25 7.65
N GLN A 29 -48.75 3.06 6.42
CA GLN A 29 -47.91 1.91 6.03
C GLN A 29 -46.52 2.01 6.67
N ILE A 30 -45.97 3.24 6.71
CA ILE A 30 -44.69 3.53 7.39
C ILE A 30 -44.82 3.26 8.89
N LEU A 31 -45.93 3.68 9.50
CA LEU A 31 -46.19 3.51 10.91
C LEU A 31 -46.37 2.02 11.27
N GLU A 32 -47.16 1.28 10.49
CA GLU A 32 -47.38 -0.15 10.68
C GLU A 32 -46.08 -0.95 10.54
N CYS A 33 -45.25 -0.62 9.53
CA CYS A 33 -43.94 -1.22 9.35
C CYS A 33 -43.01 -0.90 10.53
N ALA A 34 -42.95 0.36 10.97
CA ALA A 34 -42.13 0.78 12.11
C ALA A 34 -42.58 0.14 13.44
N PHE A 35 -43.90 0.01 13.68
CA PHE A 35 -44.42 -0.71 14.85
C PHE A 35 -44.10 -2.20 14.80
N THR A 36 -44.18 -2.79 13.61
CA THR A 36 -43.81 -4.19 13.40
C THR A 36 -42.33 -4.41 13.69
N MET A 37 -41.45 -3.48 13.27
CA MET A 37 -40.02 -3.48 13.57
C MET A 37 -39.69 -3.24 15.05
N MET A 38 -40.52 -2.51 15.80
CA MET A 38 -40.29 -2.27 17.23
C MET A 38 -40.88 -3.32 18.16
N ASN A 39 -41.97 -3.99 17.77
CA ASN A 39 -42.63 -5.02 18.58
C ASN A 39 -41.89 -6.36 18.61
N PHE A 40 -40.68 -6.41 18.05
CA PHE A 40 -39.72 -7.51 18.21
C PHE A 40 -39.10 -7.55 19.63
N GLN A 41 -39.93 -7.70 20.67
CA GLN A 41 -39.40 -8.21 21.93
C GLN A 41 -39.39 -9.74 21.89
N PRO A 42 -38.25 -10.40 22.13
CA PRO A 42 -38.17 -11.84 22.15
C PRO A 42 -38.92 -12.35 23.39
N ASN A 43 -40.13 -12.86 23.19
CA ASN A 43 -40.78 -13.70 24.20
C ASN A 43 -39.93 -14.97 24.36
N ALA A 44 -39.36 -15.15 25.55
CA ALA A 44 -38.35 -16.16 25.88
C ALA A 44 -38.79 -17.63 25.67
N SER A 45 -40.01 -17.89 25.21
CA SER A 45 -40.58 -19.22 25.04
C SER A 45 -41.08 -19.55 23.63
N GLN A 46 -41.00 -18.64 22.65
CA GLN A 46 -41.38 -18.98 21.28
C GLN A 46 -40.19 -19.58 20.51
N THR A 47 -40.26 -20.89 20.35
CA THR A 47 -39.33 -21.73 19.61
C THR A 47 -39.19 -21.32 18.15
N LYS A 48 -37.95 -21.02 17.77
CA LYS A 48 -37.24 -21.41 16.53
C LYS A 48 -37.70 -20.89 15.17
N LYS A 49 -38.88 -20.28 15.04
CA LYS A 49 -39.33 -19.78 13.73
C LYS A 49 -38.99 -18.31 13.54
N ILE A 50 -38.44 -17.95 12.37
CA ILE A 50 -38.30 -16.56 11.95
C ILE A 50 -39.69 -15.91 12.02
N PRO A 51 -39.86 -14.79 12.76
CA PRO A 51 -41.17 -14.19 12.90
C PRO A 51 -41.73 -13.77 11.54
N LYS A 52 -43.03 -13.97 11.33
CA LYS A 52 -43.72 -13.62 10.07
C LYS A 52 -43.53 -12.16 9.66
N SER A 53 -43.38 -11.27 10.64
CA SER A 53 -43.05 -9.86 10.45
C SER A 53 -41.71 -9.67 9.75
N VAL A 54 -40.67 -10.43 10.11
CA VAL A 54 -39.35 -10.37 9.45
C VAL A 54 -39.47 -10.83 8.00
N LEU A 55 -40.18 -11.94 7.77
CA LEU A 55 -40.43 -12.45 6.43
C LEU A 55 -41.18 -11.42 5.57
N SER A 56 -42.18 -10.74 6.14
CA SER A 56 -42.93 -9.68 5.47
C SER A 56 -42.02 -8.51 5.11
N ILE A 57 -41.21 -8.01 6.05
CA ILE A 57 -40.28 -6.89 5.79
C ILE A 57 -39.27 -7.28 4.71
N ILE A 58 -38.63 -8.45 4.83
CA ILE A 58 -37.64 -8.91 3.85
C ILE A 58 -38.26 -9.08 2.46
N SER A 59 -39.52 -9.52 2.37
CA SER A 59 -40.24 -9.61 1.09
C SER A 59 -40.54 -8.24 0.45
N GLN A 60 -40.54 -7.18 1.25
CA GLN A 60 -40.75 -5.79 0.81
C GLN A 60 -39.44 -5.06 0.50
N ILE A 61 -38.29 -5.55 0.96
CA ILE A 61 -36.98 -5.01 0.58
C ILE A 61 -36.83 -5.17 -0.94
N VAL A 62 -36.41 -4.09 -1.62
CA VAL A 62 -36.10 -4.09 -3.05
C VAL A 62 -35.17 -5.28 -3.37
N LYS A 63 -35.50 -6.04 -4.42
CA LYS A 63 -34.70 -7.18 -4.86
C LYS A 63 -33.22 -6.80 -4.94
N LEU A 64 -32.37 -7.53 -4.24
CA LEU A 64 -30.94 -7.34 -4.19
C LEU A 64 -30.37 -7.43 -5.60
N ASN A 65 -29.70 -6.37 -6.03
CA ASN A 65 -28.94 -6.27 -7.26
C ASN A 65 -27.56 -5.64 -6.96
N LYS A 66 -26.71 -5.52 -7.98
CA LYS A 66 -25.37 -4.93 -7.81
C LYS A 66 -25.38 -3.50 -7.30
N ASN A 67 -26.41 -2.73 -7.64
CA ASN A 67 -26.48 -1.30 -7.40
C ASN A 67 -27.05 -0.95 -6.03
N ASN A 68 -27.78 -1.87 -5.38
CA ASN A 68 -28.44 -1.59 -4.11
C ASN A 68 -27.85 -2.34 -2.91
N TRP A 69 -26.77 -3.11 -3.07
CA TRP A 69 -26.13 -3.84 -1.96
C TRP A 69 -25.84 -2.95 -0.75
N ALA A 70 -25.30 -1.75 -0.96
CA ALA A 70 -24.94 -0.81 0.12
C ALA A 70 -26.13 -0.33 0.96
N ILE A 71 -27.33 -0.32 0.38
CA ILE A 71 -28.58 0.02 1.07
C ILE A 71 -29.22 -1.26 1.64
N TRP A 72 -29.17 -2.35 0.88
CA TRP A 72 -29.77 -3.64 1.22
C TRP A 72 -29.10 -4.31 2.42
N GLU A 73 -27.77 -4.36 2.50
CA GLU A 73 -27.05 -5.08 3.56
C GLU A 73 -27.37 -4.54 4.96
N PRO A 74 -27.29 -3.22 5.24
CA PRO A 74 -27.65 -2.69 6.55
C PRO A 74 -29.10 -3.00 6.93
N MET A 75 -30.05 -2.82 6.00
CA MET A 75 -31.46 -3.10 6.24
C MET A 75 -31.72 -4.58 6.55
N PHE A 76 -31.14 -5.48 5.75
CA PHE A 76 -31.27 -6.92 5.97
C PHE A 76 -30.69 -7.34 7.32
N MET A 77 -29.51 -6.80 7.68
CA MET A 77 -28.87 -7.05 8.97
C MET A 77 -29.71 -6.55 10.14
N ASP A 78 -30.28 -5.36 10.04
CA ASP A 78 -31.15 -4.80 11.07
C ASP A 78 -32.44 -5.64 11.24
N CYS A 79 -32.98 -6.18 10.15
CA CYS A 79 -34.17 -7.04 10.18
C CYS A 79 -33.92 -8.37 10.91
N ILE A 80 -32.74 -8.98 10.75
CA ILE A 80 -32.42 -10.26 11.39
C ILE A 80 -31.76 -10.09 12.76
N HIS A 81 -31.28 -8.90 13.12
CA HIS A 81 -30.60 -8.63 14.39
C HIS A 81 -31.40 -9.04 15.64
N PRO A 82 -32.74 -8.87 15.71
CA PRO A 82 -33.52 -9.32 16.86
C PRO A 82 -33.58 -10.85 17.02
N ILE A 83 -33.26 -11.61 15.98
CA ILE A 83 -33.27 -13.08 16.01
C ILE A 83 -31.99 -13.56 16.67
N LYS A 84 -32.13 -14.27 17.80
CA LYS A 84 -30.99 -14.81 18.55
C LYS A 84 -30.07 -15.61 17.63
N ASN A 85 -28.77 -15.33 17.72
CA ASN A 85 -27.68 -15.95 16.95
C ASN A 85 -27.71 -15.74 15.43
N ALA A 86 -28.75 -15.15 14.81
CA ALA A 86 -28.86 -15.05 13.36
C ALA A 86 -27.68 -14.31 12.70
N LYS A 87 -27.26 -13.18 13.27
CA LYS A 87 -26.10 -12.44 12.80
C LYS A 87 -24.83 -13.28 12.84
N CYS A 88 -24.54 -13.92 13.98
CA CYS A 88 -23.33 -14.70 14.21
C CYS A 88 -23.31 -15.99 13.38
N THR A 89 -24.46 -16.63 13.18
CA THR A 89 -24.63 -17.75 12.24
C THR A 89 -24.32 -17.28 10.82
N LEU A 90 -24.89 -16.15 10.39
CA LEU A 90 -24.71 -15.64 9.03
C LEU A 90 -23.30 -15.14 8.73
N THR A 91 -22.63 -14.48 9.68
CA THR A 91 -21.23 -14.05 9.52
C THR A 91 -20.26 -15.23 9.64
N GLY A 92 -20.74 -16.40 10.07
CA GLY A 92 -19.94 -17.59 10.34
C GLY A 92 -19.04 -17.44 11.57
N GLU A 93 -19.42 -16.58 12.52
CA GLU A 93 -18.80 -16.50 13.85
C GLU A 93 -19.12 -17.76 14.67
N ILE A 94 -20.30 -18.35 14.48
CA ILE A 94 -20.66 -19.65 15.04
C ILE A 94 -20.39 -20.72 13.98
N PRO A 95 -19.37 -21.60 14.15
CA PRO A 95 -19.05 -22.63 13.17
C PRO A 95 -20.10 -23.74 13.16
N VAL A 96 -20.21 -24.43 12.02
CA VAL A 96 -21.05 -25.62 11.89
C VAL A 96 -20.60 -26.69 12.90
N GLY A 97 -21.55 -27.27 13.62
CA GLY A 97 -21.29 -28.27 14.67
C GLY A 97 -21.09 -27.69 16.07
N HIS A 98 -21.10 -26.36 16.23
CA HIS A 98 -21.17 -25.71 17.54
C HIS A 98 -22.56 -25.88 18.17
N ASP A 99 -22.67 -25.98 19.51
CA ASP A 99 -23.95 -26.18 20.20
C ASP A 99 -24.96 -25.04 19.99
N ASP A 100 -24.45 -23.81 19.82
CA ASP A 100 -25.26 -22.63 19.48
C ASP A 100 -25.60 -22.52 17.98
N TYR A 101 -25.10 -23.42 17.14
CA TYR A 101 -25.39 -23.43 15.70
C TYR A 101 -26.79 -24.02 15.45
N ASP A 102 -27.69 -23.20 14.94
CA ASP A 102 -29.03 -23.62 14.58
C ASP A 102 -29.12 -23.87 13.06
N LYS A 103 -29.11 -25.16 12.67
CA LYS A 103 -29.22 -25.59 11.26
C LYS A 103 -30.54 -25.17 10.62
N GLU A 104 -31.62 -25.13 11.40
CA GLU A 104 -32.92 -24.68 10.91
C GLU A 104 -32.88 -23.18 10.65
N LEU A 105 -32.28 -22.39 11.55
CA LEU A 105 -32.09 -20.95 11.34
C LEU A 105 -31.23 -20.65 10.11
N ASP A 106 -30.09 -21.31 9.94
CA ASP A 106 -29.23 -21.11 8.76
C ASP A 106 -29.96 -21.44 7.45
N SER A 107 -30.72 -22.54 7.41
CA SER A 107 -31.54 -22.90 6.26
C SER A 107 -32.59 -21.85 5.93
N HIS A 108 -33.20 -21.22 6.94
CA HIS A 108 -34.15 -20.14 6.71
C HIS A 108 -33.47 -18.84 6.24
N LEU A 109 -32.30 -18.50 6.80
CA LEU A 109 -31.50 -17.36 6.36
C LEU A 109 -31.03 -17.51 4.92
N LEU A 110 -30.61 -18.72 4.54
CA LEU A 110 -30.29 -19.07 3.16
C LEU A 110 -31.49 -18.82 2.23
N GLY A 111 -32.66 -19.36 2.59
CA GLY A 111 -33.89 -19.18 1.83
C GLY A 111 -34.27 -17.70 1.69
N LEU A 112 -34.07 -16.91 2.74
CA LEU A 112 -34.29 -15.46 2.73
C LEU A 112 -33.36 -14.75 1.75
N ILE A 113 -32.06 -14.96 1.84
CA ILE A 113 -31.07 -14.35 0.94
C ILE A 113 -31.37 -14.68 -0.51
N LEU A 114 -31.62 -15.97 -0.80
CA LEU A 114 -31.98 -16.41 -2.14
C LEU A 114 -33.26 -15.71 -2.62
N SER A 115 -34.30 -15.66 -1.79
CA SER A 115 -35.55 -14.99 -2.14
C SER A 115 -35.41 -13.49 -2.35
N SER A 116 -34.41 -12.85 -1.73
CA SER A 116 -34.14 -11.42 -1.87
C SER A 116 -33.34 -11.10 -3.13
N CYS A 117 -32.62 -12.06 -3.73
CA CYS A 117 -31.84 -11.83 -4.92
C CYS A 117 -32.73 -11.50 -6.15
N ASP A 118 -32.29 -10.56 -6.97
CA ASP A 118 -32.85 -10.36 -8.31
C ASP A 118 -32.44 -11.53 -9.20
N HIS A 119 -33.43 -12.28 -9.68
CA HIS A 119 -33.24 -13.42 -10.58
C HIS A 119 -33.49 -13.07 -12.05
N GLY A 120 -33.61 -11.79 -12.39
CA GLY A 120 -33.77 -11.33 -13.76
C GLY A 120 -32.66 -11.88 -14.68
N PRO A 121 -32.94 -12.05 -15.98
CA PRO A 121 -31.99 -12.63 -16.95
C PRO A 121 -30.66 -11.87 -17.06
N ASN A 122 -30.64 -10.59 -16.65
CA ASN A 122 -29.45 -9.75 -16.64
C ASN A 122 -28.74 -9.69 -15.27
N SER A 123 -29.26 -10.37 -14.25
CA SER A 123 -28.69 -10.35 -12.91
C SER A 123 -27.52 -11.31 -12.81
N CYS A 124 -26.34 -10.75 -12.55
CA CYS A 124 -25.12 -11.51 -12.25
C CYS A 124 -25.20 -12.19 -10.89
N ILE A 125 -26.22 -11.92 -10.07
CA ILE A 125 -26.32 -12.51 -8.74
C ILE A 125 -26.64 -14.00 -8.84
N ASN A 126 -27.31 -14.42 -9.92
CA ASN A 126 -27.53 -15.83 -10.21
C ASN A 126 -26.22 -16.62 -10.29
N THR A 127 -25.12 -16.04 -10.77
CA THR A 127 -23.83 -16.77 -10.82
C THR A 127 -23.24 -17.02 -9.43
N TYR A 128 -23.66 -16.26 -8.41
CA TYR A 128 -23.24 -16.48 -7.02
C TYR A 128 -24.18 -17.44 -6.26
N ALA A 129 -25.43 -17.53 -6.72
CA ALA A 129 -26.46 -18.37 -6.11
C ALA A 129 -26.50 -19.79 -6.68
N VAL A 130 -26.06 -19.99 -7.93
CA VAL A 130 -26.11 -21.29 -8.62
C VAL A 130 -25.05 -22.24 -8.08
N GLN A 131 -25.52 -23.44 -7.71
CA GLN A 131 -24.73 -24.58 -7.22
C GLN A 131 -23.50 -24.85 -8.08
N GLU A 132 -22.31 -24.80 -7.49
CA GLU A 132 -21.25 -25.70 -7.93
C GLU A 132 -21.74 -27.11 -7.60
N HIS A 133 -21.80 -27.97 -8.61
CA HIS A 133 -22.47 -29.27 -8.57
C HIS A 133 -21.82 -30.30 -7.61
N ASP A 134 -20.79 -29.92 -6.88
CA ASP A 134 -20.00 -30.80 -6.03
C ASP A 134 -20.34 -30.61 -4.54
N LYS A 135 -21.38 -31.34 -4.10
CA LYS A 135 -21.62 -31.91 -2.74
C LYS A 135 -21.53 -31.04 -1.48
N GLU A 136 -21.12 -29.78 -1.52
CA GLU A 136 -21.01 -28.96 -0.31
C GLU A 136 -22.41 -28.46 0.11
N GLU A 137 -22.80 -28.71 1.36
CA GLU A 137 -24.04 -28.13 1.91
C GLU A 137 -23.96 -26.60 1.77
N GLN A 138 -24.84 -26.00 0.96
CA GLN A 138 -24.87 -24.56 0.79
C GLN A 138 -25.36 -23.93 2.08
N LEU A 139 -24.44 -23.34 2.86
CA LEU A 139 -24.77 -22.64 4.09
C LEU A 139 -25.17 -21.19 3.79
N GLY A 140 -26.09 -20.65 4.59
CA GLY A 140 -26.48 -19.24 4.51
C GLY A 140 -25.28 -18.32 4.69
N SER A 141 -24.38 -18.67 5.60
CA SER A 141 -23.13 -17.94 5.85
C SER A 141 -22.16 -17.94 4.67
N SER A 142 -22.02 -19.08 3.99
CA SER A 142 -21.16 -19.22 2.80
C SER A 142 -21.69 -18.38 1.65
N LEU A 143 -23.01 -18.41 1.40
CA LEU A 143 -23.65 -17.57 0.37
C LEU A 143 -23.50 -16.08 0.71
N TYR A 144 -23.77 -15.69 1.95
CA TYR A 144 -23.62 -14.30 2.38
C TYR A 144 -22.18 -13.80 2.24
N LYS A 145 -21.16 -14.59 2.59
CA LYS A 145 -19.75 -14.25 2.37
C LYS A 145 -19.43 -14.07 0.89
N LYS A 146 -19.93 -14.97 0.01
CA LYS A 146 -19.74 -14.86 -1.45
C LYS A 146 -20.39 -13.59 -2.00
N LEU A 147 -21.65 -13.31 -1.64
CA LEU A 147 -22.35 -12.09 -2.03
C LEU A 147 -21.65 -10.85 -1.51
N ARG A 148 -21.29 -10.83 -0.23
CA ARG A 148 -20.55 -9.73 0.38
C ARG A 148 -19.22 -9.50 -0.34
N ALA A 149 -18.42 -10.53 -0.59
CA ALA A 149 -17.17 -10.36 -1.33
C ALA A 149 -17.40 -9.84 -2.76
N ALA A 150 -18.41 -10.35 -3.45
CA ALA A 150 -18.73 -9.96 -4.82
C ALA A 150 -19.35 -8.57 -4.96
N LEU A 151 -20.13 -8.13 -3.96
CA LEU A 151 -20.93 -6.91 -3.99
C LEU A 151 -20.36 -5.78 -3.11
N THR A 152 -19.45 -6.10 -2.18
CA THR A 152 -18.67 -5.12 -1.39
C THR A 152 -17.40 -4.70 -2.12
N ILE A 153 -17.07 -5.33 -3.25
CA ILE A 153 -16.26 -4.70 -4.28
C ILE A 153 -17.07 -3.49 -4.76
N ASN A 154 -16.96 -2.38 -4.03
CA ASN A 154 -17.65 -1.16 -4.35
C ASN A 154 -16.97 -0.62 -5.61
N ASP A 155 -17.58 -0.88 -6.75
CA ASP A 155 -17.13 -0.37 -8.04
C ASP A 155 -16.96 1.16 -7.97
N GLU A 156 -17.74 1.88 -7.13
CA GLU A 156 -17.54 3.31 -6.88
C GLU A 156 -16.24 3.61 -6.12
N VAL A 157 -15.86 2.82 -5.10
CA VAL A 157 -14.58 3.01 -4.39
C VAL A 157 -13.41 2.68 -5.32
N LYS A 158 -13.53 1.64 -6.13
CA LYS A 158 -12.52 1.32 -7.14
C LYS A 158 -12.43 2.39 -8.22
N LEU A 159 -13.57 2.93 -8.67
CA LEU A 159 -13.61 4.05 -9.61
C LEU A 159 -13.02 5.32 -9.00
N SER A 160 -13.31 5.63 -7.74
CA SER A 160 -12.68 6.72 -7.01
C SER A 160 -11.17 6.52 -6.95
N THR A 161 -10.70 5.31 -6.64
CA THR A 161 -9.28 4.97 -6.62
C THR A 161 -8.64 5.13 -8.00
N ILE A 162 -9.34 4.77 -9.07
CA ILE A 162 -8.88 4.98 -10.45
C ILE A 162 -8.80 6.49 -10.76
N HIS A 163 -9.80 7.27 -10.37
CA HIS A 163 -9.79 8.72 -10.55
C HIS A 163 -8.62 9.38 -9.81
N ASP A 164 -8.34 8.96 -8.58
CA ASP A 164 -7.17 9.42 -7.82
C ASP A 164 -5.88 9.01 -8.52
N HIS A 165 -5.79 7.75 -8.98
CA HIS A 165 -4.62 7.25 -9.70
C HIS A 165 -4.35 8.02 -11.01
N VAL A 166 -5.38 8.40 -11.77
CA VAL A 166 -5.21 9.24 -12.99
C VAL A 166 -4.47 10.54 -12.69
N HIS A 167 -4.65 11.13 -11.51
CA HIS A 167 -3.93 12.33 -11.09
C HIS A 167 -2.47 12.05 -10.67
N GLU A 168 -2.17 10.83 -10.22
CA GLU A 168 -0.85 10.39 -9.79
C GLU A 168 0.06 9.92 -10.92
N ILE A 169 -0.50 9.48 -12.06
CA ILE A 169 0.26 9.05 -13.24
C ILE A 169 1.26 10.14 -13.65
N LYS A 170 2.53 9.72 -13.84
CA LYS A 170 3.66 10.60 -14.16
C LYS A 170 4.53 9.93 -15.23
N LEU A 171 5.21 10.75 -16.02
CA LEU A 171 6.24 10.28 -16.92
C LEU A 171 7.48 9.84 -16.12
N LEU A 172 7.88 8.58 -16.24
CA LEU A 172 9.09 8.04 -15.62
C LEU A 172 10.18 7.84 -16.68
N ASN A 173 11.42 8.24 -16.37
CA ASN A 173 12.59 8.04 -17.24
C ASN A 173 12.41 8.53 -18.69
N CYS A 174 11.61 9.59 -18.89
CA CYS A 174 11.24 10.07 -20.21
C CYS A 174 10.60 8.99 -21.11
N ASN A 175 10.02 7.91 -20.56
CA ASN A 175 9.49 6.80 -21.35
C ASN A 175 7.98 6.95 -21.60
N VAL A 176 7.63 7.57 -22.72
CA VAL A 176 6.21 7.74 -23.11
C VAL A 176 5.52 6.42 -23.46
N ILE A 177 6.26 5.36 -23.84
CA ILE A 177 5.67 4.06 -24.17
C ILE A 177 5.07 3.41 -22.93
N ASP A 178 5.81 3.43 -21.81
CA ASP A 178 5.32 2.87 -20.55
C ASP A 178 4.18 3.73 -19.97
N LEU A 179 4.28 5.05 -20.09
CA LEU A 179 3.18 5.96 -19.76
C LEU A 179 1.90 5.64 -20.57
N GLY A 180 2.02 5.36 -21.87
CA GLY A 180 0.90 4.95 -22.71
C GLY A 180 0.25 3.66 -22.23
N LYS A 181 1.05 2.65 -21.89
CA LYS A 181 0.55 1.37 -21.32
C LYS A 181 -0.17 1.58 -19.99
N GLU A 182 0.36 2.43 -19.11
CA GLU A 182 -0.26 2.73 -17.81
C GLU A 182 -1.62 3.44 -17.99
N LEU A 183 -1.70 4.40 -18.92
CA LEU A 183 -2.96 5.06 -19.28
C LEU A 183 -3.97 4.09 -19.89
N ASP A 184 -3.54 3.22 -20.81
CA ASP A 184 -4.40 2.22 -21.44
C ASP A 184 -4.94 1.23 -20.40
N LYS A 185 -4.09 0.74 -19.49
CA LYS A 185 -4.47 -0.13 -18.38
C LYS A 185 -5.52 0.54 -17.50
N THR A 186 -5.27 1.78 -17.07
CA THR A 186 -6.17 2.55 -16.19
C THR A 186 -7.55 2.78 -16.83
N TRP A 187 -7.60 3.09 -18.13
CA TRP A 187 -8.87 3.26 -18.85
C TRP A 187 -9.62 1.94 -19.05
N ASN A 188 -8.90 0.86 -19.34
CA ASN A 188 -9.48 -0.48 -19.46
C ASN A 188 -10.06 -0.96 -18.12
N ASP A 189 -9.38 -0.67 -17.00
CA ASP A 189 -9.87 -0.99 -15.66
C ASP A 189 -11.15 -0.22 -15.33
N ALA A 190 -11.24 1.08 -15.65
CA ALA A 190 -12.47 1.84 -15.50
C ALA A 190 -13.63 1.28 -16.33
N THR A 191 -13.33 0.86 -17.57
CA THR A 191 -14.32 0.29 -18.50
C THR A 191 -14.87 -1.04 -17.96
N ARG A 192 -14.02 -1.87 -17.35
CA ARG A 192 -14.43 -3.12 -16.68
C ARG A 192 -15.35 -2.89 -15.48
N LEU A 193 -15.22 -1.74 -14.82
CA LEU A 193 -16.10 -1.28 -13.73
C LEU A 193 -17.36 -0.56 -14.25
N GLY A 194 -17.61 -0.59 -15.56
CA GLY A 194 -18.79 0.04 -16.18
C GLY A 194 -18.69 1.56 -16.34
N SER A 195 -17.53 2.17 -16.09
CA SER A 195 -17.32 3.61 -16.31
C SER A 195 -16.64 3.88 -17.65
N CYS A 196 -17.25 4.76 -18.45
CA CYS A 196 -16.65 5.27 -19.67
C CYS A 196 -15.96 6.61 -19.37
N MET A 197 -14.65 6.58 -19.10
CA MET A 197 -13.87 7.81 -18.91
C MET A 197 -13.59 8.50 -20.25
N ASP A 198 -13.79 9.82 -20.31
CA ASP A 198 -13.64 10.63 -21.54
C ASP A 198 -12.24 10.48 -22.16
N GLU A 199 -12.19 10.20 -23.46
CA GLU A 199 -10.94 10.13 -24.23
C GLU A 199 -10.19 11.48 -24.21
N LYS A 200 -10.91 12.60 -24.12
CA LYS A 200 -10.29 13.92 -23.93
C LYS A 200 -9.54 14.02 -22.60
N LEU A 201 -10.04 13.39 -21.54
CA LEU A 201 -9.35 13.31 -20.25
C LEU A 201 -8.09 12.45 -20.36
N LYS A 202 -8.12 11.37 -21.14
CA LYS A 202 -6.94 10.53 -21.41
C LYS A 202 -5.84 11.32 -22.11
N LYS A 203 -6.22 12.04 -23.17
CA LYS A 203 -5.30 12.93 -23.91
C LYS A 203 -4.76 14.07 -23.04
N SER A 204 -5.60 14.71 -22.23
CA SER A 204 -5.15 15.80 -21.36
C SER A 204 -4.21 15.30 -20.27
N THR A 205 -4.43 14.09 -19.75
CA THR A 205 -3.53 13.42 -18.80
C THR A 205 -2.18 13.14 -19.44
N LEU A 206 -2.15 12.55 -20.64
CA LEU A 206 -0.92 12.33 -21.41
C LEU A 206 -0.13 13.63 -21.56
N TYR A 207 -0.76 14.72 -22.04
CA TYR A 207 -0.11 16.02 -22.18
C TYR A 207 0.38 16.58 -20.85
N ARG A 208 -0.39 16.45 -19.77
CA ARG A 208 0.00 16.90 -18.43
C ARG A 208 1.27 16.19 -17.96
N CYS A 209 1.39 14.88 -18.20
CA CYS A 209 2.54 14.09 -17.75
C CYS A 209 3.83 14.40 -18.51
N VAL A 210 3.74 14.86 -19.77
CA VAL A 210 4.93 15.14 -20.61
C VAL A 210 5.25 16.64 -20.76
N LYS A 211 4.40 17.56 -20.29
CA LYS A 211 4.51 19.01 -20.58
C LYS A 211 5.85 19.62 -20.14
N ASP A 212 6.37 19.18 -19.00
CA ASP A 212 7.57 19.74 -18.35
C ASP A 212 8.85 19.00 -18.78
N ASP A 213 8.72 17.96 -19.61
CA ASP A 213 9.84 17.20 -20.12
C ASP A 213 10.36 17.82 -21.42
N TRP A 214 11.63 18.24 -21.38
CA TRP A 214 12.32 18.91 -22.49
C TRP A 214 12.26 18.15 -23.82
N LEU A 215 12.15 16.81 -23.78
CA LEU A 215 12.07 15.99 -24.97
C LEU A 215 10.74 16.17 -25.71
N TYR A 216 9.67 16.43 -24.96
CA TYR A 216 8.30 16.38 -25.47
C TYR A 216 7.63 17.74 -25.64
N THR A 217 8.05 18.78 -24.91
CA THR A 217 7.40 20.10 -24.90
C THR A 217 7.12 20.64 -26.31
N GLN A 218 8.12 20.66 -27.19
CA GLN A 218 7.96 21.17 -28.56
C GLN A 218 6.94 20.38 -29.38
N THR A 219 6.88 19.05 -29.20
CA THR A 219 5.95 18.18 -29.91
C THR A 219 4.52 18.41 -29.43
N VAL A 220 4.33 18.55 -28.11
CA VAL A 220 3.03 18.88 -27.52
C VAL A 220 2.52 20.23 -28.01
N ASP A 221 3.36 21.25 -28.05
CA ASP A 221 2.98 22.58 -28.53
C ASP A 221 2.62 22.55 -30.01
N SER A 222 3.40 21.81 -30.82
CA SER A 222 3.11 21.60 -32.24
C SER A 222 1.77 20.89 -32.45
N LEU A 223 1.48 19.84 -31.67
CA LEU A 223 0.21 19.12 -31.72
C LEU A 223 -0.98 20.02 -31.33
N LYS A 224 -0.83 20.83 -30.28
CA LYS A 224 -1.87 21.78 -29.85
C LYS A 224 -2.14 22.87 -30.90
N ALA A 225 -1.10 23.38 -31.55
CA ALA A 225 -1.24 24.43 -32.56
C ALA A 225 -1.79 23.89 -33.89
N ALA A 226 -1.26 22.76 -34.37
CA ALA A 226 -1.63 22.22 -35.67
C ALA A 226 -2.95 21.44 -35.65
N GLN A 227 -3.21 20.68 -34.57
CA GLN A 227 -4.35 19.77 -34.50
C GLN A 227 -4.92 19.68 -33.06
N PRO A 228 -5.56 20.74 -32.54
CA PRO A 228 -6.10 20.75 -31.18
C PRO A 228 -7.15 19.65 -30.94
N SER A 229 -7.85 19.24 -32.01
CA SER A 229 -8.89 18.21 -32.01
C SER A 229 -8.37 16.78 -32.23
N CYS A 230 -7.06 16.55 -32.32
CA CYS A 230 -6.54 15.18 -32.45
C CYS A 230 -6.99 14.30 -31.28
N ASN A 231 -7.18 13.01 -31.54
CA ASN A 231 -7.58 12.02 -30.53
C ASN A 231 -6.37 11.54 -29.71
N TYR A 232 -6.61 10.68 -28.72
CA TYR A 232 -5.54 10.18 -27.85
C TYR A 232 -4.49 9.39 -28.65
N GLU A 233 -4.93 8.49 -29.52
CA GLU A 233 -4.03 7.61 -30.30
C GLU A 233 -3.05 8.40 -31.17
N TYR A 234 -3.54 9.42 -31.87
CA TYR A 234 -2.68 10.26 -32.70
C TYR A 234 -1.63 11.01 -31.87
N ALA A 235 -2.07 11.60 -30.74
CA ALA A 235 -1.17 12.30 -29.82
C ALA A 235 -0.11 11.37 -29.22
N TYR A 236 -0.51 10.18 -28.79
CA TYR A 236 0.37 9.14 -28.26
C TYR A 236 1.40 8.71 -29.30
N HIS A 237 0.99 8.37 -30.52
CA HIS A 237 1.89 7.95 -31.59
C HIS A 237 2.91 9.04 -31.97
N ALA A 238 2.51 10.30 -31.99
CA ALA A 238 3.43 11.41 -32.26
C ALA A 238 4.52 11.52 -31.18
N LEU A 239 4.16 11.38 -29.90
CA LEU A 239 5.12 11.38 -28.79
C LEU A 239 5.99 10.12 -28.77
N ALA A 240 5.41 8.95 -29.03
CA ALA A 240 6.11 7.68 -29.13
C ALA A 240 7.18 7.71 -30.24
N LYS A 241 6.85 8.26 -31.40
CA LYS A 241 7.82 8.46 -32.49
C LYS A 241 8.98 9.36 -32.06
N LYS A 242 8.70 10.43 -31.30
CA LYS A 242 9.74 11.33 -30.77
C LYS A 242 10.67 10.65 -29.77
N TYR A 243 10.12 9.78 -28.92
CA TYR A 243 10.91 8.94 -28.03
C TYR A 243 11.88 8.04 -28.83
N GLN A 244 11.40 7.35 -29.86
CA GLN A 244 12.23 6.49 -30.72
C GLN A 244 13.34 7.27 -31.43
N GLU A 245 13.04 8.47 -31.96
CA GLU A 245 14.05 9.36 -32.56
C GLU A 245 15.15 9.76 -31.55
N ALA A 246 14.77 10.02 -30.29
CA ALA A 246 15.71 10.38 -29.23
C ALA A 246 16.53 9.19 -28.73
N GLU A 247 15.95 7.99 -28.74
CA GLU A 247 16.63 6.73 -28.42
C GLU A 247 17.69 6.40 -29.48
N LEU A 248 17.32 6.46 -30.76
CA LEU A 248 18.21 6.21 -31.90
C LEU A 248 19.38 7.20 -31.95
N SER A 249 19.12 8.47 -31.60
CA SER A 249 20.18 9.49 -31.54
C SER A 249 21.05 9.41 -30.27
N GLY A 250 20.74 8.50 -29.34
CA GLY A 250 21.46 8.34 -28.08
C GLY A 250 21.26 9.50 -27.09
N ARG A 251 20.39 10.46 -27.39
CA ARG A 251 20.11 11.62 -26.54
C ARG A 251 19.56 11.22 -25.18
N ILE A 252 18.70 10.21 -25.13
CA ILE A 252 18.15 9.68 -23.88
C ILE A 252 19.28 9.13 -22.98
N ARG A 253 20.20 8.34 -23.56
CA ARG A 253 21.35 7.77 -22.83
C ARG A 253 22.32 8.86 -22.36
N ALA A 254 22.55 9.90 -23.16
CA ALA A 254 23.39 11.03 -22.78
C ALA A 254 22.78 11.83 -21.62
N THR A 255 21.47 12.13 -21.66
CA THR A 255 20.78 12.87 -20.61
C THR A 255 20.64 12.08 -19.32
N ALA A 256 20.37 10.76 -19.38
CA ALA A 256 20.36 9.90 -18.20
C ALA A 256 21.71 9.90 -17.46
N ARG A 257 22.83 9.94 -18.20
CA ARG A 257 24.18 10.10 -17.62
C ARG A 257 24.37 11.45 -16.94
N VAL A 258 23.78 12.52 -17.48
CA VAL A 258 23.83 13.88 -16.91
C VAL A 258 22.92 14.02 -15.69
N ALA A 259 21.70 13.48 -15.73
CA ALA A 259 20.75 13.51 -14.62
C ALA A 259 21.22 12.66 -13.42
N SER A 260 21.88 11.52 -13.68
CA SER A 260 22.53 10.71 -12.64
C SER A 260 23.64 11.47 -11.89
N ASN A 261 24.22 12.50 -12.50
CA ASN A 261 25.18 13.39 -11.85
C ASN A 261 24.51 14.52 -11.02
N ILE A 262 23.20 14.76 -11.19
CA ILE A 262 22.51 15.96 -10.66
C ILE A 262 21.41 15.64 -9.65
N SER A 263 20.74 14.48 -9.72
CA SER A 263 19.56 14.20 -8.91
C SER A 263 19.59 12.80 -8.28
N SER A 264 19.86 12.75 -6.97
CA SER A 264 19.60 11.61 -6.11
C SER A 264 18.63 12.01 -5.00
N THR A 265 17.32 11.82 -5.22
CA THR A 265 16.26 11.74 -4.19
C THR A 265 14.94 11.22 -4.81
N GLY A 266 14.50 10.02 -4.35
CA GLY A 266 13.12 9.46 -4.38
C GLY A 266 12.47 9.19 -5.75
N GLN A 267 11.67 8.13 -6.01
CA GLN A 267 10.99 7.14 -5.17
C GLN A 267 10.47 5.97 -6.06
N ALA A 268 10.10 4.86 -5.43
CA ALA A 268 9.59 3.55 -5.91
C ALA A 268 8.18 3.58 -6.57
N GLY A 269 7.65 2.55 -7.24
CA GLY A 269 8.16 1.19 -7.46
C GLY A 269 7.27 0.30 -8.35
N GLU A 270 7.81 -0.87 -8.71
CA GLU A 270 7.11 -2.10 -9.13
C GLU A 270 8.03 -3.28 -8.75
N HIS A 271 7.45 -4.47 -8.54
CA HIS A 271 8.12 -5.69 -8.06
C HIS A 271 9.40 -6.00 -8.84
N ARG A 272 10.54 -5.55 -8.30
CA ARG A 272 11.88 -5.77 -8.84
C ARG A 272 12.60 -6.76 -7.93
N GLN A 273 13.42 -7.62 -8.52
CA GLN A 273 14.41 -8.36 -7.75
C GLN A 273 15.17 -7.36 -6.87
N VAL A 274 15.32 -7.68 -5.58
CA VAL A 274 15.93 -6.77 -4.59
C VAL A 274 17.38 -6.45 -4.99
N LEU A 275 18.00 -7.34 -5.77
CA LEU A 275 19.33 -7.23 -6.33
C LEU A 275 19.21 -7.40 -7.87
N ASN A 276 19.24 -6.30 -8.63
CA ASN A 276 19.11 -6.31 -10.10
C ASN A 276 20.46 -6.38 -10.82
N GLN A 277 20.50 -7.08 -11.96
CA GLN A 277 21.67 -7.33 -12.81
C GLN A 277 22.46 -6.11 -13.32
N GLU A 278 21.90 -4.90 -13.30
CA GLU A 278 22.54 -3.73 -13.93
C GLU A 278 23.75 -3.21 -13.14
N GLY A 279 24.95 -3.55 -13.59
CA GLY A 279 26.19 -2.86 -13.19
C GLY A 279 27.05 -3.55 -12.13
N TYR A 280 26.94 -4.86 -11.94
CA TYR A 280 27.84 -5.60 -11.04
C TYR A 280 29.27 -5.66 -11.59
N ASN A 281 30.13 -4.77 -11.09
CA ASN A 281 31.56 -4.99 -11.18
C ASN A 281 31.94 -6.08 -10.15
N ARG A 282 32.58 -7.15 -10.62
CA ARG A 282 33.06 -8.30 -9.84
C ARG A 282 33.89 -7.89 -8.63
N ASP A 283 34.59 -6.76 -8.74
CA ASP A 283 35.46 -6.21 -7.69
C ASP A 283 34.71 -5.46 -6.57
N ILE A 284 33.38 -5.36 -6.63
CA ILE A 284 32.59 -4.65 -5.62
C ILE A 284 32.24 -5.58 -4.46
N THR A 285 32.58 -5.15 -3.24
CA THR A 285 32.12 -5.78 -2.00
C THR A 285 31.01 -4.96 -1.36
N TRP A 286 29.93 -5.63 -0.97
CA TRP A 286 28.82 -5.07 -0.19
C TRP A 286 28.89 -5.56 1.25
N ILE A 287 28.57 -4.72 2.23
CA ILE A 287 28.52 -5.12 3.64
C ILE A 287 27.06 -5.24 4.08
N LEU A 288 26.73 -6.35 4.74
CA LEU A 288 25.40 -6.56 5.29
C LEU A 288 25.27 -5.85 6.65
N ASP A 289 24.42 -4.84 6.70
CA ASP A 289 24.04 -4.10 7.88
C ASP A 289 22.80 -4.74 8.51
N SER A 290 22.96 -5.29 9.72
CA SER A 290 21.88 -5.86 10.54
C SER A 290 20.73 -4.89 10.87
N GLY A 291 20.87 -3.60 10.57
CA GLY A 291 19.87 -2.57 10.87
C GLY A 291 20.16 -1.80 12.15
N ALA A 292 21.29 -2.05 12.82
CA ALA A 292 21.73 -1.22 13.93
C ALA A 292 21.95 0.25 13.50
N THR A 293 22.36 0.46 12.23
CA THR A 293 22.53 1.80 11.65
C THR A 293 21.20 2.51 11.43
N HIS A 294 20.10 1.78 11.12
CA HIS A 294 18.74 2.33 10.95
C HIS A 294 18.26 3.09 12.20
N HIS A 295 18.56 2.58 13.40
CA HIS A 295 18.24 3.27 14.66
C HIS A 295 19.01 4.58 14.86
N MET A 296 20.12 4.80 14.14
CA MET A 296 20.98 5.97 14.28
C MET A 296 20.68 7.09 13.28
N VAL A 297 20.14 6.82 12.08
CA VAL A 297 20.10 7.82 10.99
C VAL A 297 18.78 8.58 10.82
N ARG A 298 17.63 8.07 11.31
CA ARG A 298 16.29 8.72 11.22
C ARG A 298 15.96 9.37 9.84
N ASP A 299 16.39 8.75 8.74
CA ASP A 299 16.25 9.27 7.36
C ASP A 299 15.99 8.10 6.39
N GLU A 300 14.92 8.21 5.61
CA GLU A 300 14.25 7.16 4.83
C GLU A 300 14.91 6.85 3.47
N GLY A 301 15.90 7.61 3.00
CA GLY A 301 16.52 7.41 1.67
C GLY A 301 17.76 6.51 1.59
N LYS A 302 18.13 5.76 2.65
CA LYS A 302 19.55 5.36 2.84
C LYS A 302 19.90 3.90 2.90
N LEU A 303 18.98 2.98 2.66
CA LEU A 303 19.36 1.58 2.51
C LEU A 303 18.68 0.97 1.27
N ILE A 304 19.54 0.61 0.33
CA ILE A 304 19.42 0.22 -1.10
C ILE A 304 18.35 0.90 -1.98
N ALA A 305 18.86 1.81 -2.82
CA ALA A 305 18.80 1.68 -4.28
C ALA A 305 20.07 0.93 -4.77
N SER A 306 19.92 -0.01 -5.70
CA SER A 306 20.92 -1.01 -6.11
C SER A 306 21.88 -0.52 -7.20
N THR A 307 22.58 0.59 -6.96
CA THR A 307 23.66 1.07 -7.83
C THR A 307 24.95 1.29 -7.04
N PRO A 308 26.14 0.92 -7.59
CA PRO A 308 27.43 1.23 -6.97
C PRO A 308 27.52 2.75 -6.72
N LYS A 309 27.63 3.16 -5.45
CA LYS A 309 27.73 4.58 -5.14
C LYS A 309 29.15 5.07 -5.33
N GLN A 310 29.38 6.06 -6.21
CA GLN A 310 30.60 6.87 -6.17
C GLN A 310 30.50 7.89 -5.03
N GLY A 311 30.81 7.42 -3.81
CA GLY A 311 30.88 8.26 -2.60
C GLY A 311 31.12 7.42 -1.35
N SER A 312 31.75 7.99 -0.34
CA SER A 312 32.05 7.31 0.93
C SER A 312 30.93 7.49 1.97
N VAL A 313 30.66 6.43 2.72
CA VAL A 313 29.90 6.47 3.97
C VAL A 313 30.89 6.30 5.10
N ASP A 314 30.94 7.30 5.98
CA ASP A 314 31.77 7.27 7.19
C ASP A 314 30.96 6.57 8.29
N THR A 315 31.49 5.50 8.84
CA THR A 315 30.87 4.74 9.94
C THR A 315 31.71 4.88 11.21
N ALA A 316 31.16 4.47 12.35
CA ALA A 316 31.87 4.47 13.62
C ALA A 316 33.04 3.45 13.57
N GLY A 317 34.18 3.88 13.03
CA GLY A 317 35.34 3.02 12.79
C GLY A 317 36.43 3.59 11.85
N HIS A 318 36.29 4.82 11.33
CA HIS A 318 37.22 5.42 10.35
C HIS A 318 37.41 4.65 9.04
N GLU A 319 36.64 3.58 8.81
CA GLU A 319 36.64 2.83 7.55
C GLU A 319 35.62 3.41 6.56
N TRP A 320 36.06 3.53 5.31
CA TRP A 320 35.32 4.17 4.23
C TRP A 320 34.57 3.09 3.46
N PHE A 321 33.25 2.98 3.65
CA PHE A 321 32.45 1.98 2.94
C PHE A 321 31.72 2.60 1.77
N LYS A 322 31.71 1.87 0.65
CA LYS A 322 31.05 2.31 -0.59
C LYS A 322 29.67 1.68 -0.76
N ASN A 323 29.38 0.54 -0.12
CA ASN A 323 28.15 -0.22 -0.37
C ASN A 323 27.62 -0.93 0.90
N LEU A 324 26.44 -0.53 1.38
CA LEU A 324 25.75 -1.15 2.53
C LEU A 324 24.41 -1.76 2.09
N LEU A 325 24.13 -2.98 2.53
CA LEU A 325 22.87 -3.70 2.38
C LEU A 325 22.15 -3.72 3.72
N SER A 326 20.97 -3.10 3.84
CA SER A 326 20.19 -3.18 5.08
C SER A 326 19.34 -4.42 5.13
N VAL A 327 19.49 -5.20 6.18
CA VAL A 327 18.58 -6.31 6.45
C VAL A 327 17.13 -5.87 6.60
N PRO A 328 16.79 -4.80 7.35
CA PRO A 328 15.43 -4.27 7.35
C PRO A 328 14.86 -4.01 5.95
N VAL A 329 15.61 -3.31 5.08
CA VAL A 329 15.10 -2.98 3.74
C VAL A 329 15.04 -4.22 2.84
N LEU A 330 15.99 -5.14 2.94
CA LEU A 330 15.91 -6.43 2.26
C LEU A 330 14.64 -7.19 2.67
N THR A 331 14.31 -7.16 3.96
CA THR A 331 13.12 -7.82 4.53
C THR A 331 11.83 -7.14 4.08
N GLU A 332 11.78 -5.81 4.06
CA GLU A 332 10.64 -5.04 3.54
C GLU A 332 10.38 -5.33 2.05
N ASN A 333 11.45 -5.58 1.28
CA ASN A 333 11.34 -5.98 -0.13
C ASN A 333 11.14 -7.50 -0.32
N GLY A 334 10.76 -8.23 0.73
CA GLY A 334 10.37 -9.64 0.65
C GLY A 334 11.54 -10.64 0.62
N ALA A 335 12.78 -10.20 0.81
CA ALA A 335 13.91 -11.11 0.98
C ALA A 335 14.02 -11.59 2.44
N ARG A 336 14.37 -12.86 2.64
CA ARG A 336 14.65 -13.43 3.96
C ARG A 336 16.15 -13.52 4.18
N VAL A 337 16.66 -12.89 5.24
CA VAL A 337 18.09 -12.95 5.60
C VAL A 337 18.28 -13.93 6.76
N ILE A 338 19.14 -14.93 6.57
CA ILE A 338 19.48 -15.96 7.56
C ILE A 338 20.96 -15.78 7.94
N PHE A 339 21.25 -15.54 9.21
CA PHE A 339 22.62 -15.42 9.70
C PHE A 339 23.10 -16.76 10.26
N GLU A 340 24.31 -17.15 9.87
CA GLU A 340 25.01 -18.35 10.29
C GLU A 340 26.41 -17.95 10.81
N GLU A 341 27.10 -18.87 11.48
CA GLU A 341 28.46 -18.59 11.98
C GLU A 341 29.45 -18.33 10.82
N SER A 342 29.29 -19.04 9.71
CA SER A 342 30.14 -18.93 8.51
C SER A 342 29.78 -17.77 7.59
N GLY A 343 28.60 -17.15 7.74
CA GLY A 343 28.13 -16.14 6.80
C GLY A 343 26.68 -15.72 7.02
N ALA A 344 26.10 -15.06 6.04
CA ALA A 344 24.67 -14.79 5.98
C ALA A 344 24.12 -15.13 4.59
N THR A 345 22.92 -15.68 4.54
CA THR A 345 22.23 -16.10 3.33
C THR A 345 21.01 -15.22 3.10
N ILE A 346 20.92 -14.56 1.95
CA ILE A 346 19.76 -13.78 1.51
C ILE A 346 18.96 -14.62 0.52
N LEU A 347 17.78 -15.05 0.93
CA LEU A 347 16.81 -15.75 0.09
C LEU A 347 15.82 -14.72 -0.50
N GLN A 348 15.83 -14.53 -1.81
CA GLN A 348 14.92 -13.61 -2.48
C GLN A 348 13.53 -14.25 -2.70
N HIS A 349 12.55 -13.45 -3.08
CA HIS A 349 11.17 -13.91 -3.32
C HIS A 349 11.06 -14.94 -4.46
N ASP A 350 11.93 -14.89 -5.46
CA ASP A 350 11.98 -15.85 -6.57
C ASP A 350 12.68 -17.17 -6.20
N GLY A 351 13.13 -17.32 -4.95
CA GLY A 351 13.87 -18.47 -4.46
C GLY A 351 15.38 -18.41 -4.74
N SER A 352 15.88 -17.38 -5.43
CA SER A 352 17.32 -17.18 -5.59
C SER A 352 18.00 -16.89 -4.25
N MET A 353 19.27 -17.26 -4.14
CA MET A 353 19.98 -17.30 -2.86
C MET A 353 21.39 -16.69 -2.98
N VAL A 354 21.60 -15.55 -2.33
CA VAL A 354 22.91 -14.88 -2.25
C VAL A 354 23.56 -15.21 -0.93
N LYS A 355 24.74 -15.81 -0.96
CA LYS A 355 25.55 -16.06 0.23
C LYS A 355 26.56 -14.93 0.42
N SER A 356 26.73 -14.51 1.67
CA SER A 356 27.81 -13.66 2.13
C SER A 356 28.86 -14.50 2.85
N GLU A 357 30.09 -14.01 2.86
CA GLU A 357 31.18 -14.59 3.64
C GLU A 357 31.39 -13.75 4.90
N THR A 358 31.65 -14.41 6.04
CA THR A 358 32.06 -13.71 7.25
C THR A 358 33.53 -13.34 7.16
N ASN A 359 33.83 -12.05 7.07
CA ASN A 359 35.18 -11.55 7.26
C ASN A 359 35.52 -11.56 8.75
N GLN A 360 36.14 -12.66 9.22
CA GLN A 360 36.43 -12.87 10.64
C GLN A 360 37.34 -11.79 11.24
N HIS A 361 38.29 -11.26 10.45
CA HIS A 361 39.18 -10.19 10.91
C HIS A 361 38.40 -8.91 11.20
N LYS A 362 37.43 -8.57 10.35
CA LYS A 362 36.62 -7.35 10.47
C LYS A 362 35.30 -7.56 11.22
N LYS A 363 35.01 -8.80 11.62
CA LYS A 363 33.78 -9.23 12.30
C LYS A 363 32.52 -8.73 11.60
N ARG A 364 32.45 -8.88 10.28
CA ARG A 364 31.31 -8.44 9.45
C ARG A 364 31.03 -9.40 8.30
N TRP A 365 29.82 -9.34 7.76
CA TRP A 365 29.40 -10.11 6.60
C TRP A 365 29.58 -9.31 5.31
N GLU A 366 30.27 -9.91 4.33
CA GLU A 366 30.61 -9.30 3.05
C GLU A 366 30.00 -10.13 1.91
N ILE A 367 29.34 -9.46 0.96
CA ILE A 367 28.85 -10.05 -0.28
C ILE A 367 29.75 -9.56 -1.41
N HIS A 368 30.49 -10.48 -2.01
CA HIS A 368 31.34 -10.20 -3.16
C HIS A 368 30.50 -10.13 -4.45
N GLY A 369 30.88 -9.23 -5.36
CA GLY A 369 30.23 -9.04 -6.65
C GLY A 369 30.16 -10.34 -7.47
N ASP A 370 31.16 -11.21 -7.34
CA ASP A 370 31.17 -12.54 -7.95
C ASP A 370 30.05 -13.46 -7.44
N SER A 371 29.72 -13.41 -6.14
CA SER A 371 28.63 -14.19 -5.56
C SER A 371 27.25 -13.72 -6.06
N LEU A 372 27.13 -12.45 -6.45
CA LEU A 372 25.96 -11.89 -7.12
C LEU A 372 25.95 -12.30 -8.59
N ALA A 373 27.06 -12.13 -9.30
CA ALA A 373 27.18 -12.45 -10.72
C ALA A 373 27.00 -13.94 -11.04
N ALA A 374 27.47 -14.83 -10.16
CA ALA A 374 27.37 -16.29 -10.33
C ALA A 374 25.92 -16.80 -10.36
N GLN A 375 24.96 -16.07 -9.79
CA GLN A 375 23.53 -16.42 -9.89
C GLN A 375 22.90 -16.03 -11.22
N PHE A 376 23.56 -15.19 -12.01
CA PHE A 376 22.98 -14.53 -13.17
C PHE A 376 23.64 -14.89 -14.51
N ASN A 377 24.67 -15.75 -14.54
CA ASN A 377 25.42 -16.01 -15.77
C ASN A 377 24.65 -16.87 -16.79
N ASP A 378 24.25 -16.23 -17.88
CA ASP A 378 24.68 -16.57 -19.25
C ASP A 378 25.97 -15.74 -19.54
N PRO A 379 26.98 -16.23 -20.29
CA PRO A 379 28.31 -15.62 -20.29
C PRO A 379 28.43 -14.41 -21.24
N LEU A 380 28.94 -13.29 -20.73
CA LEU A 380 29.45 -12.18 -21.54
C LEU A 380 30.87 -11.81 -21.11
N GLU A 381 31.79 -11.92 -22.07
CA GLU A 381 33.20 -11.56 -21.94
C GLU A 381 33.43 -10.05 -22.11
N GLY A 382 34.32 -9.51 -21.26
CA GLY A 382 35.29 -8.48 -21.65
C GLY A 382 34.89 -7.02 -21.47
N ILE A 383 35.15 -6.43 -20.29
CA ILE A 383 35.49 -5.01 -20.16
C ILE A 383 36.59 -4.83 -19.10
N ASP A 384 37.69 -4.24 -19.54
CA ASP A 384 38.86 -3.87 -18.74
C ASP A 384 38.66 -2.49 -18.10
N THR A 385 38.99 -2.32 -16.81
CA THR A 385 38.82 -1.03 -16.10
C THR A 385 40.08 -0.66 -15.31
N GLY A 386 40.94 0.14 -15.94
CA GLY A 386 42.06 0.80 -15.26
C GLY A 386 41.86 2.32 -15.20
N THR A 387 41.53 2.88 -14.03
CA THR A 387 41.95 4.25 -13.65
C THR A 387 41.86 4.46 -12.12
N SER A 388 42.96 4.93 -11.51
CA SER A 388 43.07 5.28 -10.09
C SER A 388 42.50 6.67 -9.78
N PRO A 389 41.80 6.89 -8.64
CA PRO A 389 41.32 8.22 -8.26
C PRO A 389 42.31 8.97 -7.34
N ALA A 390 42.47 10.26 -7.63
CA ALA A 390 43.24 11.23 -6.84
C ALA A 390 42.49 11.68 -5.56
N GLU A 391 43.26 11.98 -4.52
CA GLU A 391 42.81 12.40 -3.19
C GLU A 391 42.20 13.81 -3.18
N HIS A 392 41.02 13.96 -2.59
CA HIS A 392 40.43 15.26 -2.23
C HIS A 392 40.15 15.35 -0.72
N LYS A 393 40.65 16.45 -0.13
CA LYS A 393 40.65 16.76 1.32
C LYS A 393 39.22 16.92 1.89
N GLY A 394 38.88 16.05 2.85
CA GLY A 394 37.62 16.09 3.58
C GLY A 394 37.70 16.88 4.89
N HIS A 395 36.93 17.96 5.03
CA HIS A 395 36.70 18.60 6.33
C HIS A 395 35.30 19.18 6.56
N THR A 396 34.36 19.05 5.62
CA THR A 396 33.10 19.80 5.68
C THR A 396 31.93 19.02 6.32
N ILE A 397 31.89 17.70 6.17
CA ILE A 397 30.73 16.88 6.57
C ILE A 397 30.71 16.57 8.07
N SER A 398 31.87 16.28 8.68
CA SER A 398 31.98 16.00 10.13
C SER A 398 31.49 17.16 11.02
N LYS A 399 31.66 18.42 10.58
CA LYS A 399 31.12 19.61 11.28
C LYS A 399 29.59 19.67 11.27
N LEU A 400 28.95 19.23 10.19
CA LEU A 400 27.49 19.22 10.05
C LEU A 400 26.82 18.17 10.93
N TRP A 401 27.43 17.00 11.07
CA TRP A 401 26.99 15.94 11.97
C TRP A 401 27.09 16.36 13.44
N HIS A 402 28.24 16.92 13.84
CA HIS A 402 28.44 17.46 15.18
C HIS A 402 27.43 18.55 15.54
N LYS A 403 27.02 19.39 14.58
CA LYS A 403 26.09 20.50 14.79
C LYS A 403 24.62 20.06 14.94
N ARG A 404 24.23 18.93 14.32
CA ARG A 404 22.82 18.48 14.30
C ARG A 404 22.47 17.52 15.43
N PHE A 405 23.39 16.65 15.82
CA PHE A 405 23.06 15.54 16.74
C PHE A 405 23.66 15.72 18.14
N GLY A 406 24.78 16.43 18.27
CA GLY A 406 25.51 16.62 19.53
C GLY A 406 25.97 15.29 20.16
N HIS A 407 26.84 15.35 21.16
CA HIS A 407 27.18 14.15 21.92
C HIS A 407 25.97 13.67 22.76
N PRO A 408 25.74 12.35 22.87
CA PRO A 408 24.84 11.82 23.89
C PRO A 408 25.27 12.36 25.25
N SER A 409 24.29 12.73 26.10
CA SER A 409 24.61 13.22 27.43
C SER A 409 25.30 12.13 28.24
N ARG A 410 26.11 12.49 29.24
CA ARG A 410 26.74 11.51 30.13
C ARG A 410 25.76 10.53 30.77
N SER A 411 24.52 10.98 31.03
CA SER A 411 23.45 10.10 31.49
C SER A 411 23.01 9.09 30.42
N LYS A 412 22.87 9.55 29.17
CA LYS A 412 22.48 8.70 28.04
C LYS A 412 23.59 7.72 27.65
N THR A 413 24.85 8.15 27.68
CA THR A 413 26.02 7.27 27.49
C THR A 413 26.07 6.19 28.57
N LYS A 414 25.83 6.55 29.84
CA LYS A 414 25.73 5.58 30.94
C LYS A 414 24.56 4.61 30.77
N GLN A 415 23.40 5.07 30.27
CA GLN A 415 22.27 4.19 29.97
C GLN A 415 22.60 3.21 28.86
N ILE A 416 23.17 3.68 27.74
CA ILE A 416 23.59 2.81 26.63
C ILE A 416 24.61 1.78 27.11
N GLN A 417 25.60 2.22 27.87
CA GLN A 417 26.62 1.35 28.45
C GLN A 417 26.01 0.29 29.39
N ALA A 418 25.13 0.70 30.30
CA ALA A 418 24.46 -0.23 31.22
C ALA A 418 23.55 -1.23 30.49
N HIS A 419 22.93 -0.82 29.37
CA HIS A 419 21.94 -1.62 28.66
C HIS A 419 22.58 -2.59 27.65
N TYR A 420 23.77 -2.30 27.12
CA TYR A 420 24.38 -3.08 26.04
C TYR A 420 25.77 -3.64 26.34
N LEU A 421 26.53 -3.06 27.28
CA LEU A 421 27.96 -3.37 27.48
C LEU A 421 28.29 -3.97 28.85
N GLY A 422 27.28 -4.19 29.70
CA GLY A 422 27.45 -4.70 31.07
C GLY A 422 28.07 -3.69 32.04
N LYS A 423 27.96 -3.97 33.35
CA LYS A 423 28.41 -3.02 34.41
C LYS A 423 29.93 -2.84 34.49
N GLU A 424 30.71 -3.72 33.87
CA GLU A 424 32.16 -3.77 34.06
C GLU A 424 32.95 -2.96 33.01
N THR A 425 32.35 -2.64 31.86
CA THR A 425 33.04 -1.92 30.78
C THR A 425 32.84 -0.42 30.95
N GLN A 426 33.85 0.35 31.37
CA GLN A 426 33.78 1.83 31.40
C GLN A 426 34.10 2.46 30.04
N LEU A 427 33.14 3.19 29.48
CA LEU A 427 33.37 4.11 28.35
C LEU A 427 33.80 5.47 28.91
N GLU A 428 35.04 5.88 28.63
CA GLU A 428 35.48 7.24 28.89
C GLU A 428 34.69 8.22 28.03
N HIS A 429 34.10 9.21 28.68
CA HIS A 429 33.29 10.22 28.01
C HIS A 429 34.09 11.51 27.85
N ASP A 430 34.81 11.61 26.75
CA ASP A 430 35.74 12.71 26.45
C ASP A 430 35.08 13.95 25.82
N ALA A 431 33.85 14.26 26.22
CA ALA A 431 33.10 15.37 25.62
C ALA A 431 32.91 16.57 26.57
N LYS A 432 33.86 16.82 27.48
CA LYS A 432 33.65 17.88 28.48
C LYS A 432 33.54 19.28 27.87
N ASP A 433 34.14 19.57 26.72
CA ASP A 433 34.20 20.96 26.21
C ASP A 433 33.96 21.09 24.69
N CYS A 434 33.00 20.36 24.12
CA CYS A 434 32.61 20.60 22.73
C CYS A 434 31.74 21.85 22.59
N ASN A 435 32.37 22.98 22.25
CA ASN A 435 31.72 24.30 22.13
C ASN A 435 30.54 24.28 21.12
N CYS A 436 30.64 23.48 20.05
CA CYS A 436 29.56 23.29 19.08
C CYS A 436 28.33 22.60 19.68
N CYS A 437 28.52 21.65 20.61
CA CYS A 437 27.42 20.97 21.29
C CYS A 437 26.70 21.90 22.29
N SER A 438 27.45 22.77 22.98
CA SER A 438 26.89 23.75 23.90
C SER A 438 26.01 24.78 23.19
N GLN A 439 26.47 25.30 22.04
CA GLN A 439 25.68 26.23 21.23
C GLN A 439 24.39 25.59 20.69
N ALA A 440 24.45 24.36 20.18
CA ALA A 440 23.29 23.66 19.63
C ALA A 440 22.20 23.39 20.69
N LYS A 441 22.59 23.13 21.95
CA LYS A 441 21.63 22.95 23.06
C LYS A 441 20.95 24.26 23.46
N GLN A 442 21.66 25.39 23.46
CA GLN A 442 21.07 26.70 23.77
C GLN A 442 20.02 27.14 22.74
N THR A 443 20.19 26.78 21.46
CA THR A 443 19.22 27.12 20.40
C THR A 443 17.89 26.39 20.57
N ARG A 444 17.89 25.16 21.10
CA ARG A 444 16.65 24.38 21.33
C ARG A 444 15.83 24.90 22.50
N THR A 445 16.47 25.36 23.57
CA THR A 445 15.75 25.89 24.75
C THR A 445 15.00 27.19 24.45
N ARG A 446 15.42 27.96 23.44
CA ARG A 446 14.75 29.20 23.01
C ARG A 446 13.44 29.00 22.24
N MET A 447 13.18 27.81 21.70
CA MET A 447 11.99 27.56 20.87
C MET A 447 10.79 26.96 21.62
N GLY A 448 10.86 26.85 22.95
CA GLY A 448 9.85 26.18 23.77
C GLY A 448 9.24 27.06 24.85
N SER A 449 8.53 28.12 24.48
CA SER A 449 7.47 28.75 25.31
C SER A 449 6.83 29.94 24.59
N SER A 450 5.79 29.70 23.77
CA SER A 450 4.80 30.75 23.50
C SER A 450 3.69 30.63 24.55
N LYS A 451 3.55 31.67 25.36
CA LYS A 451 2.41 31.82 26.27
C LYS A 451 1.19 32.21 25.44
N THR A 452 0.08 31.52 25.65
CA THR A 452 -1.26 31.93 25.22
C THR A 452 -1.66 33.19 25.99
N GLU A 453 -1.69 34.33 25.31
CA GLU A 453 -2.39 35.53 25.78
C GLU A 453 -3.89 35.36 25.51
N ARG A 454 -4.69 35.45 26.59
CA ARG A 454 -6.12 35.71 26.52
C ARG A 454 -6.33 37.23 26.55
N ALA A 455 -7.10 37.73 25.60
CA ALA A 455 -7.92 38.93 25.74
C ALA A 455 -9.33 38.56 25.26
#